data_AF-A0A969C0Q4-F1
#
_entry.id   AF-A0A969C0Q4-F1
#
_cell.length_a   1.000
_cell.length_b   1.000
_cell.length_c   1.000
_cell.angle_alpha   90.00
_cell.angle_beta   90.00
_cell.angle_gamma   90.00
#
_symmetry.space_group_name_H-M   'P 1'
#
loop_
_entity.id
_entity.type
_entity.pdbx_description
1 polymer ?
#
loop_
_entity_poly.entity_id
_entity_poly.type
_entity_poly.pdbx_seq_one_letter_code
_entity_poly.pdbx_strand_id
1 'polypeptide(L)'
;MNEAQRELYLRLQAYELDDSSHEFGFMRHLIKGQGWSMAYAQRAVEEYKRFAFLAVVVEHQVVPPDAVDQVWHQHVLLTQFYWDEFCRDVLQRKLHHHPARGGKAERAEFHRLYGQTIASYRQFFGEPPQDIWSPIDRRFGIDLKMQRVNLADHWVIPKRLPQVRVPRGTGFTVSVIALTFLSVGCTYASGTQALSTHGAFLGMVAVAMAVSCGLRYLLRLPVVDQRYLS
;
A
#
# COMPACT_ATOMS: atom_id res chain seq x y z
N MET A 1 -5.85 29.00 16.28
CA MET A 1 -7.16 28.88 15.62
C MET A 1 -8.08 29.97 16.13
N ASN A 2 -8.80 30.66 15.25
CA ASN A 2 -9.90 31.55 15.63
C ASN A 2 -11.18 30.73 15.95
N GLU A 3 -12.27 31.41 16.31
CA GLU A 3 -13.50 30.75 16.75
C GLU A 3 -14.15 29.90 15.64
N ALA A 4 -14.31 30.47 14.43
CA ALA A 4 -14.87 29.73 13.30
C ALA A 4 -14.04 28.48 12.93
N GLN A 5 -12.70 28.59 13.01
CA GLN A 5 -11.81 27.46 12.83
C GLN A 5 -12.02 26.40 13.92
N ARG A 6 -12.19 26.80 15.19
CA ARG A 6 -12.45 25.87 16.29
C ARG A 6 -13.78 25.13 16.08
N GLU A 7 -14.83 25.83 15.68
CA GLU A 7 -16.15 25.23 15.42
C GLU A 7 -16.10 24.21 14.27
N LEU A 8 -15.44 24.55 13.14
CA LEU A 8 -15.20 23.61 12.06
C LEU A 8 -14.44 22.37 12.53
N TYR A 9 -13.39 22.57 13.33
CA TYR A 9 -12.60 21.45 13.85
C TYR A 9 -13.43 20.52 14.75
N LEU A 10 -14.29 21.08 15.61
CA LEU A 10 -15.18 20.30 16.47
C LEU A 10 -16.19 19.48 15.66
N ARG A 11 -16.82 20.07 14.62
CA ARG A 11 -17.73 19.33 13.73
C ARG A 11 -17.02 18.19 13.00
N LEU A 12 -15.80 18.43 12.50
CA LEU A 12 -14.98 17.40 11.87
C LEU A 12 -14.63 16.25 12.82
N GLN A 13 -14.30 16.57 14.07
CA GLN A 13 -13.98 15.57 15.07
C GLN A 13 -15.21 14.73 15.45
N ALA A 14 -16.37 15.37 15.60
CA ALA A 14 -17.65 14.72 15.89
C ALA A 14 -18.21 13.89 14.72
N TYR A 15 -17.77 14.14 13.49
CA TYR A 15 -18.24 13.38 12.32
C TYR A 15 -17.70 11.95 12.33
N GLU A 16 -18.60 10.98 12.27
CA GLU A 16 -18.28 9.56 12.18
C GLU A 16 -18.46 9.08 10.74
N LEU A 17 -17.39 8.51 10.16
CA LEU A 17 -17.42 7.92 8.82
C LEU A 17 -17.98 6.50 8.81
N ASP A 18 -17.90 5.81 9.95
CA ASP A 18 -18.26 4.41 10.06
C ASP A 18 -19.68 4.31 10.62
N ASP A 19 -20.58 3.76 9.81
CA ASP A 19 -21.94 3.47 10.26
C ASP A 19 -21.97 2.06 10.89
N SER A 20 -22.10 2.03 12.21
CA SER A 20 -22.18 0.80 12.99
C SER A 20 -23.41 -0.08 12.67
N SER A 21 -24.40 0.45 11.94
CA SER A 21 -25.58 -0.30 11.52
C SER A 21 -25.38 -1.18 10.28
N HIS A 22 -24.27 -1.00 9.54
CA HIS A 22 -23.99 -1.74 8.31
C HIS A 22 -22.93 -2.82 8.52
N GLU A 23 -23.21 -4.05 8.06
CA GLU A 23 -22.28 -5.20 8.14
C GLU A 23 -20.92 -4.92 7.47
N PHE A 24 -20.92 -4.07 6.45
CA PHE A 24 -19.73 -3.62 5.72
C PHE A 24 -19.55 -2.10 5.84
N GLY A 25 -19.33 -1.62 7.07
CA GLY A 25 -19.01 -0.21 7.35
C GLY A 25 -17.76 0.30 6.63
N PHE A 26 -17.63 1.63 6.56
CA PHE A 26 -16.53 2.34 5.92
C PHE A 26 -15.15 1.81 6.33
N MET A 27 -14.93 1.59 7.62
CA MET A 27 -13.63 1.12 8.13
C MET A 27 -13.28 -0.27 7.61
N ARG A 28 -14.28 -1.16 7.53
CA ARG A 28 -14.08 -2.52 7.03
C ARG A 28 -13.75 -2.51 5.54
N HIS A 29 -14.39 -1.65 4.74
CA HIS A 29 -14.07 -1.50 3.33
C HIS A 29 -12.66 -0.94 3.14
N LEU A 30 -12.28 0.06 3.95
CA LEU A 30 -10.96 0.70 3.88
C LEU A 30 -9.84 -0.30 4.18
N ILE A 31 -9.96 -1.00 5.31
CA ILE A 31 -8.99 -2.01 5.75
C ILE A 31 -8.83 -3.11 4.72
N LYS A 32 -9.94 -3.64 4.20
CA LYS A 32 -9.90 -4.71 3.20
C LYS A 32 -9.33 -4.23 1.87
N GLY A 33 -9.68 -3.02 1.43
CA GLY A 33 -9.24 -2.44 0.16
C GLY A 33 -7.76 -2.07 0.15
N GLN A 34 -7.25 -1.58 1.28
CA GLN A 34 -5.88 -1.07 1.40
C GLN A 34 -4.91 -2.08 2.06
N GLY A 35 -5.42 -3.14 2.68
CA GLY A 35 -4.61 -4.10 3.42
C GLY A 35 -3.99 -3.52 4.71
N TRP A 36 -4.61 -2.50 5.29
CA TRP A 36 -4.10 -1.82 6.50
C TRP A 36 -4.53 -2.52 7.78
N SER A 37 -3.79 -2.28 8.88
CA SER A 37 -4.29 -2.64 10.21
C SER A 37 -5.40 -1.67 10.65
N MET A 38 -6.28 -2.13 11.55
CA MET A 38 -7.33 -1.27 12.14
C MET A 38 -6.74 0.01 12.74
N ALA A 39 -5.68 -0.12 13.55
CA ALA A 39 -5.03 1.01 14.18
C ALA A 39 -4.46 2.02 13.16
N TYR A 40 -3.87 1.54 12.06
CA TYR A 40 -3.36 2.43 11.02
C TYR A 40 -4.50 3.16 10.30
N ALA A 41 -5.57 2.44 9.95
CA ALA A 41 -6.74 3.00 9.28
C ALA A 41 -7.42 4.08 10.14
N GLN A 42 -7.57 3.86 11.45
CA GLN A 42 -8.15 4.86 12.37
C GLN A 42 -7.34 6.16 12.40
N ARG A 43 -6.01 6.06 12.50
CA ARG A 43 -5.16 7.25 12.43
C ARG A 43 -5.24 7.93 11.06
N ALA A 44 -5.29 7.18 9.96
CA ALA A 44 -5.43 7.74 8.61
C ALA A 44 -6.75 8.52 8.45
N VAL A 45 -7.83 8.04 9.06
CA VAL A 45 -9.11 8.75 9.14
C VAL A 45 -9.00 10.07 9.92
N GLU A 46 -8.30 10.06 11.06
CA GLU A 46 -8.06 11.29 11.81
C GLU A 46 -7.20 12.30 11.01
N GLU A 47 -6.19 11.82 10.29
CA GLU A 47 -5.40 12.68 9.39
C GLU A 47 -6.22 13.20 8.20
N TYR A 48 -7.20 12.43 7.72
CA TYR A 48 -8.16 12.88 6.70
C TYR A 48 -9.03 14.03 7.21
N LYS A 49 -9.52 13.97 8.46
CA LYS A 49 -10.24 15.08 9.08
C LYS A 49 -9.37 16.33 9.19
N ARG A 50 -8.09 16.20 9.56
CA ARG A 50 -7.13 17.32 9.60
C ARG A 50 -6.86 17.90 8.21
N PHE A 51 -6.72 17.05 7.20
CA PHE A 51 -6.60 17.49 5.82
C PHE A 51 -7.84 18.26 5.34
N ALA A 52 -9.05 17.76 5.62
CA ALA A 52 -10.29 18.43 5.28
C ALA A 52 -10.42 19.80 5.96
N PHE A 53 -10.00 19.91 7.23
CA PHE A 53 -9.87 21.20 7.91
C PHE A 53 -8.96 22.17 7.14
N LEU A 54 -7.74 21.73 6.77
CA LEU A 54 -6.81 22.58 6.02
C LEU A 54 -7.42 23.01 4.69
N ALA A 55 -8.11 22.11 3.99
CA ALA A 55 -8.75 22.38 2.69
C ALA A 55 -9.81 23.49 2.75
N VAL A 56 -10.41 23.73 3.91
CA VAL A 56 -11.39 24.80 4.13
C VAL A 56 -10.73 26.08 4.62
N VAL A 57 -9.72 25.96 5.48
CA VAL A 57 -9.17 27.07 6.28
C VAL A 57 -8.06 27.85 5.57
N VAL A 58 -7.25 27.19 4.74
CA VAL A 58 -6.12 27.84 4.07
C VAL A 58 -6.53 28.39 2.70
N GLU A 59 -5.85 29.45 2.26
CA GLU A 59 -6.15 30.13 0.98
C GLU A 59 -5.49 29.49 -0.24
N HIS A 60 -4.74 28.41 -0.06
CA HIS A 60 -4.07 27.68 -1.13
C HIS A 60 -4.66 26.28 -1.30
N GLN A 61 -4.46 25.68 -2.48
CA GLN A 61 -4.79 24.28 -2.68
C GLN A 61 -3.93 23.40 -1.77
N VAL A 62 -4.58 22.45 -1.10
CA VAL A 62 -3.89 21.44 -0.27
C VAL A 62 -3.76 20.13 -1.02
N VAL A 63 -2.67 19.40 -0.75
CA VAL A 63 -2.38 18.10 -1.35
C VAL A 63 -2.21 17.05 -0.25
N PRO A 64 -3.01 15.97 -0.23
CA PRO A 64 -2.92 14.95 0.81
C PRO A 64 -1.74 13.98 0.57
N PRO A 65 -1.20 13.33 1.62
CA PRO A 65 -0.38 12.14 1.45
C PRO A 65 -1.23 10.99 0.88
N ASP A 66 -0.60 9.95 0.35
CA ASP A 66 -1.32 8.84 -0.29
C ASP A 66 -2.34 8.20 0.67
N ALA A 67 -1.96 7.90 1.91
CA ALA A 67 -2.88 7.27 2.87
C ALA A 67 -4.13 8.14 3.15
N VAL A 68 -3.98 9.46 3.26
CA VAL A 68 -5.13 10.36 3.44
C VAL A 68 -5.97 10.44 2.16
N ASP A 69 -5.33 10.45 0.99
CA ASP A 69 -6.00 10.45 -0.31
C ASP A 69 -6.82 9.18 -0.51
N GLN A 70 -6.34 8.01 -0.07
CA GLN A 70 -7.10 6.75 -0.12
C GLN A 70 -8.36 6.78 0.75
N VAL A 71 -8.29 7.38 1.95
CA VAL A 71 -9.47 7.60 2.80
C VAL A 71 -10.45 8.53 2.10
N TRP A 72 -9.96 9.63 1.53
CA TRP A 72 -10.77 10.60 0.83
C TRP A 72 -11.46 10.00 -0.41
N HIS A 73 -10.73 9.24 -1.23
CA HIS A 73 -11.28 8.52 -2.37
C HIS A 73 -12.45 7.63 -1.97
N GLN A 74 -12.29 6.84 -0.91
CA GLN A 74 -13.36 5.97 -0.44
C GLN A 74 -14.56 6.77 0.06
N HIS A 75 -14.33 7.89 0.75
CA HIS A 75 -15.42 8.72 1.25
C HIS A 75 -16.20 9.40 0.12
N VAL A 76 -15.52 9.87 -0.93
CA VAL A 76 -16.16 10.45 -2.12
C VAL A 76 -17.10 9.43 -2.80
N LEU A 77 -16.81 8.13 -2.74
CA LEU A 77 -17.68 7.08 -3.29
C LEU A 77 -18.99 6.92 -2.50
N LEU A 78 -19.05 7.35 -1.23
CA LEU A 78 -20.28 7.43 -0.45
C LEU A 78 -21.02 8.75 -0.79
N THR A 79 -21.40 8.92 -2.06
CA THR A 79 -21.73 10.22 -2.64
C THR A 79 -22.80 11.00 -1.87
N GLN A 80 -23.83 10.33 -1.36
CA GLN A 80 -24.89 10.98 -0.58
C GLN A 80 -24.34 11.50 0.76
N PHE A 81 -23.74 10.65 1.58
CA PHE A 81 -23.09 11.04 2.84
C PHE A 81 -22.02 12.13 2.63
N TYR A 82 -21.22 12.01 1.57
CA TYR A 82 -20.17 12.97 1.25
C TYR A 82 -20.72 14.36 0.90
N TRP A 83 -21.74 14.44 0.03
CA TRP A 83 -22.27 15.73 -0.42
C TRP A 83 -23.29 16.32 0.55
N ASP A 84 -24.20 15.50 1.05
CA ASP A 84 -25.36 15.97 1.78
C ASP A 84 -25.10 16.16 3.26
N GLU A 85 -24.17 15.40 3.85
CA GLU A 85 -23.84 15.50 5.28
C GLU A 85 -22.44 16.12 5.44
N PHE A 86 -21.41 15.50 4.88
CA PHE A 86 -20.04 15.97 5.09
C PHE A 86 -19.78 17.35 4.48
N CYS A 87 -20.06 17.56 3.19
CA CYS A 87 -19.80 18.86 2.56
C CYS A 87 -20.78 19.94 3.03
N ARG A 88 -22.08 19.63 3.10
CA ARG A 88 -23.13 20.60 3.44
C ARG A 88 -23.16 20.94 4.92
N ASP A 89 -23.15 19.94 5.79
CA ASP A 89 -23.43 20.13 7.22
C ASP A 89 -22.14 20.18 8.06
N VAL A 90 -21.12 19.39 7.71
CA VAL A 90 -19.84 19.34 8.47
C VAL A 90 -18.84 20.39 7.98
N LEU A 91 -18.58 20.46 6.68
CA LEU A 91 -17.64 21.42 6.10
C LEU A 91 -18.30 22.78 5.82
N GLN A 92 -19.62 22.79 5.56
CA GLN A 92 -20.35 23.94 5.00
C GLN A 92 -19.68 24.53 3.74
N ARG A 93 -18.97 23.69 3.00
CA ARG A 93 -18.23 24.05 1.80
C ARG A 93 -18.10 22.83 0.91
N LYS A 94 -18.20 23.06 -0.40
CA LYS A 94 -17.92 22.01 -1.38
C LYS A 94 -16.42 21.72 -1.40
N LEU A 95 -16.07 20.45 -1.25
CA LEU A 95 -14.71 19.96 -1.41
C LEU A 95 -14.71 18.97 -2.59
N HIS A 96 -14.21 19.39 -3.75
CA HIS A 96 -14.18 18.56 -4.95
C HIS A 96 -12.84 17.83 -5.06
N HIS A 97 -12.90 16.52 -5.28
CA HIS A 97 -11.73 15.74 -5.68
C HIS A 97 -11.49 15.88 -7.18
N HIS A 98 -10.26 16.13 -7.58
CA HIS A 98 -9.86 16.25 -8.98
C HIS A 98 -8.69 15.31 -9.27
N PRO A 99 -8.82 14.38 -10.23
CA PRO A 99 -7.70 13.56 -10.67
C PRO A 99 -6.56 14.42 -11.21
N ALA A 100 -5.32 13.98 -10.98
CA ALA A 100 -4.14 14.57 -11.59
C ALA A 100 -4.21 14.44 -13.13
N ARG A 101 -3.81 15.49 -13.85
CA ARG A 101 -3.77 15.50 -15.33
C ARG A 101 -2.48 14.89 -15.87
N GLY A 102 -1.45 14.78 -15.05
CA GLY A 102 -0.14 14.28 -15.42
C GLY A 102 0.78 15.35 -16.01
N GLY A 103 2.01 14.93 -16.30
CA GLY A 103 3.04 15.80 -16.87
C GLY A 103 4.00 16.45 -15.86
N LYS A 104 5.14 16.93 -16.39
CA LYS A 104 6.24 17.46 -15.56
C LYS A 104 5.86 18.74 -14.81
N ALA A 105 5.11 19.63 -15.45
CA ALA A 105 4.71 20.91 -14.85
C ALA A 105 3.78 20.70 -13.64
N GLU A 106 2.76 19.85 -13.79
CA GLU A 106 1.84 19.54 -12.70
C GLU A 106 2.55 18.81 -11.55
N ARG A 107 3.50 17.92 -11.85
CA ARG A 107 4.33 17.27 -10.82
C ARG A 107 5.14 18.28 -10.00
N ALA A 108 5.78 19.24 -10.65
CA ALA A 108 6.53 20.29 -9.95
C ALA A 108 5.61 21.15 -9.07
N GLU A 109 4.41 21.46 -9.57
CA GLU A 109 3.41 22.20 -8.82
C GLU A 109 2.88 21.43 -7.61
N PHE A 110 2.55 20.15 -7.75
CA PHE A 110 2.14 19.33 -6.61
C PHE A 110 3.24 19.17 -5.57
N HIS A 111 4.52 19.12 -5.98
CA HIS A 111 5.65 19.12 -5.05
C HIS A 111 5.67 20.40 -4.20
N ARG A 112 5.44 21.55 -4.83
CA ARG A 112 5.35 22.87 -4.16
C ARG A 112 4.14 22.94 -3.23
N LEU A 113 2.95 22.56 -3.71
CA LEU A 113 1.70 22.58 -2.95
C LEU A 113 1.72 21.61 -1.76
N TYR A 114 2.33 20.43 -1.91
CA TYR A 114 2.49 19.49 -0.81
C TYR A 114 3.39 20.05 0.29
N GLY A 115 4.50 20.71 -0.08
CA GLY A 115 5.34 21.44 0.87
C GLY A 115 4.57 22.53 1.63
N GLN A 116 3.73 23.29 0.94
CA GLN A 116 2.83 24.27 1.58
C GLN A 116 1.80 23.61 2.50
N THR A 117 1.26 22.47 2.09
CA THR A 117 0.30 21.70 2.90
C THR A 117 0.94 21.25 4.22
N ILE A 118 2.17 20.75 4.18
CA ILE A 118 2.91 20.36 5.38
C ILE A 118 3.20 21.58 6.28
N ALA A 119 3.55 22.73 5.70
CA ALA A 119 3.77 23.95 6.48
C ALA A 119 2.49 24.41 7.19
N SER A 120 1.36 24.42 6.47
CA SER A 120 0.04 24.72 7.04
C SER A 120 -0.38 23.69 8.10
N TYR A 121 -0.13 22.39 7.87
CA TYR A 121 -0.38 21.36 8.87
C TYR A 121 0.38 21.67 10.17
N ARG A 122 1.68 21.97 10.08
CA ARG A 122 2.51 22.32 11.25
C ARG A 122 2.00 23.51 12.02
N GLN A 123 1.51 24.53 11.32
CA GLN A 123 0.95 25.72 11.94
C GLN A 123 -0.30 25.41 12.79
N PHE A 124 -1.15 24.49 12.35
CA PHE A 124 -2.41 24.19 13.03
C PHE A 124 -2.32 23.03 14.02
N PHE A 125 -1.49 22.02 13.75
CA PHE A 125 -1.51 20.73 14.44
C PHE A 125 -0.14 20.27 14.98
N GLY A 126 0.94 20.99 14.67
CA GLY A 126 2.31 20.57 15.01
C GLY A 126 2.88 19.54 14.03
N GLU A 127 3.86 18.75 14.45
CA GLU A 127 4.52 17.82 13.53
C GLU A 127 3.60 16.68 13.09
N PRO A 128 3.46 16.42 11.77
CA PRO A 128 2.63 15.34 11.28
C PRO A 128 3.29 13.96 11.51
N PRO A 129 2.50 12.90 11.72
CA PRO A 129 3.03 11.53 11.83
C PRO A 129 3.64 11.07 10.51
N GLN A 130 4.95 10.83 10.49
CA GLN A 130 5.73 10.57 9.26
C GLN A 130 5.36 9.27 8.53
N ASP A 131 4.71 8.33 9.21
CA ASP A 131 4.25 7.08 8.61
C ASP A 131 2.94 7.27 7.81
N ILE A 132 2.20 8.36 8.03
CA ILE A 132 1.03 8.75 7.22
C ILE A 132 1.39 9.93 6.29
N TRP A 133 2.01 10.98 6.82
CA TRP A 133 2.48 12.14 6.06
C TRP A 133 3.92 11.93 5.60
N SER A 134 4.06 11.16 4.53
CA SER A 134 5.37 10.77 4.00
C SER A 134 6.16 11.98 3.45
N PRO A 135 7.51 11.95 3.50
CA PRO A 135 8.33 12.98 2.87
C PRO A 135 8.00 13.14 1.37
N ILE A 136 8.22 14.35 0.83
CA ILE A 136 7.77 14.72 -0.51
C ILE A 136 8.28 13.75 -1.60
N ASP A 137 9.56 13.37 -1.54
CA ASP A 137 10.18 12.41 -2.48
C ASP A 137 9.54 11.03 -2.41
N ARG A 138 9.03 10.63 -1.24
CA ARG A 138 8.35 9.37 -1.04
C ARG A 138 6.91 9.45 -1.56
N ARG A 139 6.18 10.53 -1.21
CA ARG A 139 4.80 10.80 -1.64
C ARG A 139 4.66 10.81 -3.17
N PHE A 140 5.58 11.46 -3.88
CA PHE A 140 5.58 11.52 -5.34
C PHE A 140 6.54 10.50 -5.99
N GLY A 141 6.99 9.51 -5.21
CA GLY A 141 7.92 8.46 -5.63
C GLY A 141 7.32 7.07 -5.47
N ILE A 142 7.72 6.38 -4.40
CA ILE A 142 7.33 4.97 -4.16
C ILE A 142 5.85 4.83 -3.77
N ASP A 143 5.27 5.82 -3.09
CA ASP A 143 3.86 5.75 -2.67
C ASP A 143 2.90 5.78 -3.88
N LEU A 144 3.33 6.29 -5.03
CA LEU A 144 2.55 6.25 -6.28
C LEU A 144 2.61 4.89 -7.00
N LYS A 145 3.48 3.97 -6.59
CA LYS A 145 3.69 2.68 -7.26
C LYS A 145 2.74 1.60 -6.73
N MET A 146 1.45 1.93 -6.73
CA MET A 146 0.38 1.09 -6.19
C MET A 146 -0.51 0.55 -7.31
N GLN A 147 -0.89 -0.72 -7.21
CA GLN A 147 -1.82 -1.38 -8.12
C GLN A 147 -2.74 -2.29 -7.33
N ARG A 148 -4.01 -2.38 -7.74
CA ARG A 148 -4.94 -3.37 -7.18
C ARG A 148 -4.65 -4.74 -7.80
N VAL A 149 -4.48 -5.74 -6.96
CA VAL A 149 -4.15 -7.12 -7.37
C VAL A 149 -5.15 -8.09 -6.74
N ASN A 150 -5.67 -9.03 -7.52
CA ASN A 150 -6.49 -10.11 -6.99
C ASN A 150 -5.62 -11.19 -6.35
N LEU A 151 -5.75 -11.37 -5.03
CA LEU A 151 -4.96 -12.32 -4.24
C LEU A 151 -5.38 -13.78 -4.42
N ALA A 152 -6.54 -14.05 -5.05
CA ALA A 152 -6.92 -15.41 -5.44
C ALA A 152 -6.12 -15.90 -6.65
N ASP A 153 -5.75 -14.98 -7.55
CA ASP A 153 -5.09 -15.28 -8.81
C ASP A 153 -3.57 -15.02 -8.77
N HIS A 154 -3.12 -14.17 -7.84
CA HIS A 154 -1.74 -13.67 -7.79
C HIS A 154 -1.15 -13.75 -6.38
N TRP A 155 0.15 -13.99 -6.34
CA TRP A 155 0.95 -13.96 -5.11
C TRP A 155 1.70 -12.63 -5.02
N VAL A 156 1.71 -12.01 -3.84
CA VAL A 156 2.49 -10.78 -3.57
C VAL A 156 3.68 -11.14 -2.70
N ILE A 157 4.89 -11.08 -3.27
CA ILE A 157 6.14 -11.44 -2.58
C ILE A 157 6.96 -10.15 -2.35
N PRO A 158 7.43 -9.88 -1.12
CA PRO A 158 8.22 -8.70 -0.85
C PRO A 158 9.57 -8.75 -1.59
N LYS A 159 10.02 -7.60 -2.10
CA LYS A 159 11.30 -7.48 -2.82
C LYS A 159 12.53 -7.81 -1.96
N ARG A 160 12.40 -7.71 -0.63
CA ARG A 160 13.44 -8.07 0.35
C ARG A 160 12.80 -9.02 1.35
N LEU A 161 13.22 -10.28 1.32
CA LEU A 161 12.81 -11.25 2.32
C LEU A 161 13.51 -10.91 3.65
N PRO A 162 12.84 -11.07 4.80
CA PRO A 162 13.48 -10.89 6.10
C PRO A 162 14.69 -11.83 6.18
N GLN A 163 15.83 -11.32 6.68
CA GLN A 163 16.99 -12.15 6.95
C GLN A 163 16.61 -13.14 8.05
N VAL A 164 16.30 -14.37 7.66
CA VAL A 164 16.10 -15.46 8.61
C VAL A 164 17.44 -15.70 9.28
N ARG A 165 17.56 -15.37 10.57
CA ARG A 165 18.71 -15.77 11.38
C ARG A 165 18.63 -17.27 11.57
N VAL A 166 19.34 -18.00 10.72
CA VAL A 166 19.52 -19.44 10.85
C VAL A 166 20.47 -19.68 12.04
N PRO A 167 20.03 -20.35 13.11
CA PRO A 167 20.92 -20.69 14.22
C PRO A 167 22.14 -21.45 13.71
N ARG A 168 23.33 -21.21 14.30
CA ARG A 168 24.53 -21.97 13.98
C ARG A 168 24.24 -23.46 14.25
N GLY A 169 24.23 -24.27 13.19
CA GLY A 169 23.89 -25.70 13.24
C GLY A 169 22.65 -26.09 12.42
N THR A 170 21.72 -25.18 12.13
CA THR A 170 20.50 -25.51 11.36
C THR A 170 20.77 -25.68 9.86
N GLY A 171 21.86 -25.12 9.33
CA GLY A 171 22.32 -25.42 7.98
C GLY A 171 22.68 -26.90 7.79
N PHE A 172 23.20 -27.56 8.83
CA PHE A 172 23.49 -28.99 8.81
C PHE A 172 22.20 -29.81 8.80
N THR A 173 21.20 -29.46 9.63
CA THR A 173 19.92 -30.18 9.65
C THR A 173 19.11 -30.01 8.37
N VAL A 174 19.08 -28.81 7.77
CA VAL A 174 18.42 -28.59 6.47
C VAL A 174 19.14 -29.33 5.34
N SER A 175 20.48 -29.36 5.36
CA SER A 175 21.26 -30.13 4.39
C SER A 175 21.06 -31.63 4.55
N VAL A 176 20.99 -32.14 5.80
CA VAL A 176 20.70 -33.55 6.09
C VAL A 176 19.29 -33.93 5.65
N ILE A 177 18.29 -33.08 5.89
CA ILE A 177 16.90 -33.30 5.43
C ILE A 177 16.82 -33.28 3.90
N ALA A 178 17.48 -32.33 3.25
CA ALA A 178 17.56 -32.30 1.79
C ALA A 178 18.27 -33.57 1.26
N LEU A 179 19.38 -33.98 1.86
CA LEU A 179 20.13 -35.19 1.52
C LEU A 179 19.33 -36.48 1.77
N THR A 180 18.45 -36.53 2.78
CA THR A 180 17.55 -37.68 3.01
C THR A 180 16.39 -37.70 2.03
N PHE A 181 15.79 -36.57 1.67
CA PHE A 181 14.80 -36.52 0.58
C PHE A 181 15.44 -36.91 -0.77
N LEU A 182 16.71 -36.51 -0.98
CA LEU A 182 17.52 -36.90 -2.12
C LEU A 182 17.80 -38.40 -2.15
N SER A 183 18.18 -39.00 -1.02
CA SER A 183 18.49 -40.43 -0.96
C SER A 183 17.24 -41.30 -1.06
N VAL A 184 16.12 -40.89 -0.47
CA VAL A 184 14.81 -41.57 -0.61
C VAL A 184 14.27 -41.46 -2.04
N GLY A 185 14.50 -40.32 -2.72
CA GLY A 185 14.23 -40.19 -4.15
C GLY A 185 15.10 -41.13 -5.00
N CYS A 186 16.37 -41.31 -4.63
CA CYS A 186 17.29 -42.22 -5.31
C CYS A 186 16.93 -43.71 -5.13
N THR A 187 16.39 -44.12 -3.97
CA THR A 187 16.01 -45.53 -3.75
C THR A 187 14.72 -45.92 -4.47
N TYR A 188 13.78 -44.99 -4.65
CA TYR A 188 12.58 -45.23 -5.46
C TYR A 188 12.88 -45.31 -6.97
N ALA A 189 13.96 -44.68 -7.42
CA ALA A 189 14.44 -44.75 -8.79
C ALA A 189 15.23 -46.03 -9.12
N SER A 190 15.60 -46.84 -8.11
CA SER A 190 16.33 -48.10 -8.30
C SER A 190 15.44 -49.34 -8.54
N GLY A 191 14.18 -49.14 -8.92
CA GLY A 191 13.40 -50.15 -9.63
C GLY A 191 13.82 -50.20 -11.10
N THR A 192 14.82 -51.04 -11.37
CA THR A 192 15.43 -51.42 -12.67
C THR A 192 16.31 -50.39 -13.40
N GLN A 193 17.59 -50.78 -13.48
CA GLN A 193 18.72 -50.21 -14.23
C GLN A 193 19.48 -49.04 -13.59
N ALA A 194 20.73 -49.35 -13.23
CA ALA A 194 21.73 -48.44 -12.72
C ALA A 194 21.99 -47.28 -13.68
N LEU A 195 21.37 -46.13 -13.43
CA LEU A 195 21.98 -44.87 -13.82
C LEU A 195 23.13 -44.60 -12.85
N SER A 196 24.36 -44.56 -13.38
CA SER A 196 25.54 -44.15 -12.62
C SER A 196 25.23 -42.89 -11.80
N THR A 197 25.75 -42.81 -10.59
CA THR A 197 25.54 -41.72 -9.62
C THR A 197 25.77 -40.32 -10.21
N HIS A 198 26.56 -40.21 -11.27
CA HIS A 198 26.78 -38.98 -12.04
C HIS A 198 25.56 -38.53 -12.87
N GLY A 199 24.77 -39.46 -13.43
CA GLY A 199 23.61 -39.17 -14.25
C GLY A 199 22.41 -38.63 -13.45
N ALA A 200 22.17 -39.19 -12.25
CA ALA A 200 21.12 -38.71 -11.36
C ALA A 200 21.41 -37.30 -10.82
N PHE A 201 22.68 -37.02 -10.49
CA PHE A 201 23.12 -35.68 -10.08
C PHE A 201 22.96 -34.65 -11.19
N LEU A 202 23.39 -34.98 -12.42
CA LEU A 202 23.22 -34.10 -13.59
C LEU A 202 21.74 -33.86 -13.90
N GLY A 203 20.88 -34.88 -13.81
CA GLY A 203 19.44 -34.73 -14.00
C GLY A 203 18.81 -33.78 -13.00
N MET A 204 19.27 -33.80 -11.76
CA MET A 204 18.76 -32.92 -10.71
C MET A 204 19.22 -31.48 -10.84
N VAL A 205 20.48 -31.26 -11.20
CA VAL A 205 21.00 -29.91 -11.52
C VAL A 205 20.24 -29.36 -12.72
N ALA A 206 19.93 -30.18 -13.73
CA ALA A 206 19.12 -29.79 -14.87
C ALA A 206 17.67 -29.43 -14.45
N VAL A 207 17.04 -30.19 -13.55
CA VAL A 207 15.71 -29.86 -13.02
C VAL A 207 15.75 -28.57 -12.21
N ALA A 208 16.74 -28.38 -11.33
CA ALA A 208 16.89 -27.15 -10.56
C ALA A 208 17.14 -25.93 -11.46
N MET A 209 17.94 -26.09 -12.52
CA MET A 209 18.16 -25.06 -13.54
C MET A 209 16.91 -24.79 -14.36
N ALA A 210 16.14 -25.82 -14.75
CA ALA A 210 14.90 -25.67 -15.50
C ALA A 210 13.81 -25.00 -14.65
N VAL A 211 13.71 -25.35 -13.36
CA VAL A 211 12.84 -24.67 -12.38
C VAL A 211 13.29 -23.22 -12.18
N SER A 212 14.59 -22.96 -12.05
CA SER A 212 15.13 -21.60 -11.93
C SER A 212 14.88 -20.75 -13.19
N CYS A 213 15.12 -21.31 -14.38
CA CYS A 213 14.87 -20.63 -15.66
C CYS A 213 13.37 -20.46 -15.93
N GLY A 214 12.56 -21.46 -15.58
CA GLY A 214 11.10 -21.42 -15.67
C GLY A 214 10.51 -20.38 -14.72
N LEU A 215 10.95 -20.34 -13.45
CA LEU A 215 10.62 -19.27 -12.52
C LEU A 215 11.07 -17.91 -13.07
N ARG A 216 12.28 -17.80 -13.61
CA ARG A 216 12.78 -16.54 -14.18
C ARG A 216 12.00 -16.10 -15.43
N TYR A 217 11.48 -17.03 -16.21
CA TYR A 217 10.64 -16.75 -17.38
C TYR A 217 9.19 -16.41 -16.98
N LEU A 218 8.60 -17.15 -16.04
CA LEU A 218 7.25 -16.94 -15.53
C LEU A 218 7.14 -15.70 -14.63
N LEU A 219 8.20 -15.36 -13.89
CA LEU A 219 8.29 -14.14 -13.08
C LEU A 219 8.76 -12.91 -13.88
N ARG A 220 9.04 -13.04 -15.19
CA ARG A 220 9.02 -11.88 -16.08
C ARG A 220 7.57 -11.46 -16.20
N LEU A 221 7.15 -10.59 -15.28
CA LEU A 221 5.87 -9.90 -15.36
C LEU A 221 5.71 -9.38 -16.80
N PRO A 222 4.54 -9.58 -17.44
CA PRO A 222 4.28 -8.92 -18.70
C PRO A 222 4.59 -7.44 -18.52
N VAL A 223 5.41 -6.89 -19.41
CA VAL A 223 5.70 -5.46 -19.43
C VAL A 223 4.35 -4.78 -19.60
N VAL A 224 3.83 -4.21 -18.52
CA VAL A 224 2.72 -3.25 -18.62
C VAL A 224 3.22 -2.19 -19.57
N ASP A 225 2.51 -2.01 -20.68
CA ASP A 225 2.86 -1.07 -21.71
C ASP A 225 3.08 0.30 -21.05
N GLN A 226 4.34 0.74 -21.02
CA GLN A 226 4.75 1.96 -20.30
C GLN A 226 4.08 3.22 -20.85
N ARG A 227 3.41 3.12 -22.01
CA ARG A 227 2.61 4.18 -22.61
C ARG A 227 1.42 4.63 -21.75
N TYR A 228 1.02 3.87 -20.73
CA TYR A 228 -0.05 4.24 -19.79
C TYR A 228 0.44 4.72 -18.42
N LEU A 229 1.76 4.83 -18.21
CA LEU A 229 2.38 5.23 -16.93
C LEU A 229 3.14 6.57 -16.99
N SER A 230 3.02 7.32 -18.09
CA SER A 230 3.70 8.61 -18.33
C SER A 230 2.83 9.82 -18.02
#